data_AF-A0A1Y3SJ66-F1
#
_entry.id   AF-A0A1Y3SJ66-F1
#
_cell.length_a   1.000
_cell.length_b   1.000
_cell.length_c   1.000
_cell.angle_alpha   90.00
_cell.angle_beta   90.00
_cell.angle_gamma   90.00
#
_symmetry.space_group_name_H-M   'P 1'
#
loop_
_entity.id
_entity.type
_entity.pdbx_description
1 polymer ?
#
loop_
_entity_poly.entity_id
_entity_poly.type
_entity_poly.pdbx_seq_one_letter_code
_entity_poly.pdbx_strand_id
1 'polypeptide(L)'
;MRQIVPYTRMLVSPDGYLIPLEDKYFRDNPQTMGFKHGGYVTCVGYVTNVIGETSTPDSDNIFAQLQFMVNQVLVSILPTREKDLFVIHPIAIYYGE
;
A
#
# COMPACT_ATOMS: atom_id res chain seq x y z
N MET A 1 -12.23 13.81 -11.85
CA MET A 1 -11.67 13.95 -10.49
C MET A 1 -10.54 12.94 -10.38
N ARG A 2 -9.27 13.36 -10.27
CA ARG A 2 -8.14 12.44 -10.11
C ARG A 2 -8.30 11.80 -8.73
N GLN A 3 -8.43 10.47 -8.64
CA GLN A 3 -8.48 9.82 -7.34
C GLN A 3 -7.17 10.12 -6.61
N ILE A 4 -7.26 10.54 -5.34
CA ILE A 4 -6.09 10.78 -4.47
C ILE A 4 -5.25 9.50 -4.35
N VAL A 5 -5.91 8.34 -4.48
CA VAL A 5 -5.30 7.02 -4.56
C VAL A 5 -5.68 6.39 -5.90
N PRO A 6 -4.73 6.14 -6.83
CA PRO A 6 -5.04 5.68 -8.19
C PRO A 6 -5.45 4.20 -8.28
N TYR A 7 -5.54 3.50 -7.15
CA TYR A 7 -5.87 2.09 -7.04
C TYR A 7 -7.17 1.90 -6.27
N THR A 8 -8.04 1.04 -6.79
CA THR A 8 -9.32 0.68 -6.15
C THR A 8 -9.14 -0.33 -5.03
N ARG A 9 -8.02 -1.05 -4.98
CA ARG A 9 -7.73 -2.12 -4.02
C ARG A 9 -6.25 -2.14 -3.64
N MET A 10 -5.98 -2.53 -2.40
CA MET A 10 -4.64 -2.69 -1.85
C MET A 10 -4.63 -3.90 -0.90
N LEU A 11 -3.52 -4.62 -0.85
CA LEU A 11 -3.21 -5.54 0.24
C LEU A 11 -2.37 -4.81 1.28
N VAL A 12 -2.63 -5.09 2.55
CA VAL A 12 -1.91 -4.49 3.68
C VAL A 12 -1.35 -5.64 4.49
N SER A 13 -0.03 -5.69 4.63
CA SER A 13 0.64 -6.60 5.55
C SER A 13 0.69 -5.98 6.95
N PRO A 14 0.56 -6.78 8.02
CA PRO A 14 0.88 -6.36 9.39
C PRO A 14 2.31 -5.84 9.56
N ASP A 15 3.22 -6.27 8.68
CA ASP A 15 4.66 -5.94 8.69
C ASP A 15 5.00 -4.66 7.91
N GLY A 16 4.02 -3.78 7.68
CA GLY A 16 4.27 -2.47 7.08
C GLY A 16 4.41 -2.46 5.56
N TYR A 17 3.81 -3.41 4.86
CA TYR A 17 3.79 -3.43 3.39
C TYR A 17 2.41 -3.06 2.84
N LEU A 18 2.39 -2.14 1.87
CA LEU A 18 1.18 -1.75 1.14
C LEU A 18 1.35 -2.12 -0.34
N ILE A 19 0.51 -3.01 -0.84
CA ILE A 19 0.63 -3.56 -2.20
C ILE A 19 -0.61 -3.12 -2.99
N PRO A 20 -0.50 -2.07 -3.83
CA PRO A 20 -1.60 -1.71 -4.74
C PRO A 20 -1.90 -2.84 -5.72
N LEU A 21 -3.19 -3.07 -5.97
CA LEU A 21 -3.66 -4.05 -6.93
C LEU A 21 -4.30 -3.37 -8.15
N GLU A 22 -3.90 -3.80 -9.35
CA GLU A 22 -4.49 -3.37 -10.63
C GLU A 22 -5.52 -4.36 -11.17
N ASP A 23 -6.76 -3.91 -11.30
CA ASP A 23 -7.88 -4.78 -11.70
C ASP A 23 -7.76 -5.39 -13.10
N LYS A 24 -6.94 -4.81 -13.98
CA LYS A 24 -6.86 -5.19 -15.39
C LYS A 24 -5.84 -6.29 -15.69
N TYR A 25 -4.75 -6.37 -14.93
CA TYR A 25 -3.59 -7.19 -15.31
C TYR A 25 -3.36 -8.40 -14.41
N PHE A 26 -4.06 -8.51 -13.27
CA PHE A 26 -4.01 -9.74 -12.48
C PHE A 26 -4.69 -10.90 -13.22
N ARG A 27 -4.01 -12.06 -13.22
CA ARG A 27 -4.59 -13.32 -13.72
C ARG A 27 -5.70 -13.84 -12.82
N ASP A 28 -5.60 -13.53 -11.52
CA ASP A 28 -6.57 -13.89 -10.51
C ASP A 28 -7.52 -12.75 -10.21
N ASN A 29 -8.76 -13.07 -9.81
CA ASN A 29 -9.73 -12.06 -9.41
C ASN A 29 -9.25 -11.33 -8.13
N PRO A 30 -8.92 -10.03 -8.20
CA PRO A 30 -8.42 -9.24 -7.07
C PRO A 30 -9.37 -9.22 -5.87
N GLN A 31 -10.69 -9.35 -6.10
CA GLN A 31 -11.70 -9.39 -5.03
C GLN A 31 -11.57 -10.61 -4.12
N THR A 32 -11.01 -11.70 -4.63
CA THR A 32 -10.90 -12.97 -3.90
C THR A 32 -9.51 -13.22 -3.33
N MET A 33 -8.50 -12.44 -3.74
CA MET A 33 -7.09 -12.71 -3.42
C MET A 33 -6.81 -12.82 -1.92
N GLY A 34 -7.37 -11.91 -1.12
CA GLY A 34 -7.18 -11.92 0.34
C GLY A 34 -7.83 -13.10 1.07
N PHE A 35 -8.72 -13.85 0.42
CA PHE A 35 -9.37 -15.04 0.99
C PHE A 35 -8.74 -16.35 0.53
N LYS A 36 -7.95 -16.30 -0.55
CA LYS A 36 -7.25 -17.50 -1.05
C LYS A 36 -6.09 -17.81 -0.12
N HIS A 37 -5.82 -19.11 0.10
CA HIS A 37 -4.65 -19.59 0.83
C HIS A 37 -4.45 -18.94 2.21
N GLY A 38 -5.55 -18.73 2.95
CA GLY A 38 -5.51 -18.13 4.29
C GLY A 38 -5.05 -16.66 4.33
N GLY A 39 -5.01 -15.99 3.17
CA GLY A 39 -4.49 -14.62 3.05
C GLY A 39 -2.97 -14.54 2.91
N TYR A 40 -2.27 -15.68 2.84
CA TYR A 40 -0.82 -15.72 2.65
C TYR A 40 -0.46 -15.56 1.17
N VAL A 41 0.32 -14.52 0.88
CA VAL A 41 0.82 -14.24 -0.47
C VAL A 41 2.31 -13.91 -0.42
N THR A 42 3.03 -14.33 -1.45
CA THR A 42 4.40 -13.88 -1.72
C THR A 42 4.35 -12.84 -2.82
N CYS A 43 4.77 -11.61 -2.53
CA CYS A 43 4.82 -10.52 -3.49
C CYS A 43 6.27 -10.22 -3.89
N VAL A 44 6.54 -10.18 -5.19
CA VAL A 44 7.80 -9.71 -5.78
C VAL A 44 7.50 -8.41 -6.51
N GLY A 45 8.20 -7.33 -6.17
CA GLY A 45 7.93 -6.00 -6.71
C GLY A 45 8.99 -4.98 -6.35
N TYR A 46 8.76 -3.73 -6.75
CA TYR A 46 9.64 -2.60 -6.43
C TYR A 46 9.04 -1.78 -5.29
N VAL A 47 9.87 -1.37 -4.34
CA VAL A 47 9.51 -0.31 -3.40
C VAL A 47 9.52 1.01 -4.16
N THR A 48 8.36 1.63 -4.32
CA THR A 48 8.23 2.88 -5.10
C THR A 48 8.00 4.10 -4.21
N ASN A 49 7.57 3.88 -2.98
CA ASN A 49 7.29 4.94 -2.02
C ASN A 49 7.35 4.42 -0.59
N VAL A 50 7.59 5.33 0.36
CA VAL A 50 7.52 5.09 1.80
C VAL A 50 6.57 6.12 2.40
N ILE A 51 5.56 5.66 3.14
CA ILE A 51 4.56 6.50 3.78
C ILE A 51 4.71 6.34 5.29
N GLY A 52 5.13 7.38 6.02
CA GLY A 52 5.33 7.26 7.46
C GLY A 52 6.14 8.38 8.11
N GLU A 53 6.63 8.13 9.31
CA GLU A 53 7.38 9.11 10.11
C GLU A 53 8.70 9.54 9.42
N THR A 54 9.32 8.65 8.64
CA THR A 54 10.54 9.00 7.88
C THR A 54 10.29 9.94 6.70
N SER A 55 9.04 10.18 6.32
CA SER A 55 8.63 11.07 5.22
C SER A 55 8.28 12.49 5.70
N THR A 56 9.06 13.06 6.62
CA THR A 56 8.86 14.45 7.06
C THR A 56 9.02 15.42 5.88
N PRO A 57 8.05 16.32 5.63
CA PRO A 57 8.15 17.26 4.54
C PRO A 57 9.24 18.31 4.83
N ASP A 58 10.28 18.35 4.02
CA ASP A 58 11.40 19.31 4.09
C ASP A 58 11.00 20.76 3.70
N SER A 59 9.71 21.08 3.67
CA SER A 59 9.22 22.35 3.10
C SER A 59 8.14 23.02 3.94
N ASP A 60 8.22 24.34 4.03
CA ASP A 60 7.14 25.24 4.50
C ASP A 60 5.90 25.24 3.58
N ASN A 61 5.88 24.39 2.55
CA ASN A 61 4.75 24.27 1.63
C ASN A 61 3.55 23.63 2.35
N ILE A 62 2.48 24.42 2.50
CA ILE A 62 1.21 24.01 3.11
C ILE A 62 0.62 22.76 2.43
N PHE A 63 0.80 22.59 1.12
CA PHE A 63 0.32 21.39 0.42
C PHE A 63 1.10 20.13 0.80
N ALA A 64 2.40 20.24 1.05
CA ALA A 64 3.22 19.12 1.51
C ALA A 64 2.83 18.72 2.94
N GLN A 65 2.55 19.70 3.80
CA GLN A 65 2.06 19.45 5.16
C GLN A 65 0.67 18.80 5.16
N LEU A 66 -0.25 19.23 4.29
CA LEU A 66 -1.56 18.60 4.09
C LEU A 66 -1.43 17.14 3.64
N GLN A 67 -0.57 16.87 2.66
CA GLN A 67 -0.29 15.50 2.20
C GLN A 67 0.28 14.64 3.32
N PHE A 68 1.21 15.18 4.11
CA PHE A 68 1.77 14.50 5.27
C PHE A 68 0.69 14.16 6.31
N MET A 69 -0.18 15.11 6.66
CA MET A 69 -1.29 14.86 7.60
C MET A 69 -2.24 13.76 7.09
N VAL A 70 -2.62 13.80 5.82
CA VAL A 70 -3.48 12.77 5.21
C VAL A 70 -2.80 11.40 5.27
N ASN A 71 -1.51 11.34 4.95
CA ASN A 71 -0.72 10.10 5.03
C ASN A 71 -0.68 9.53 6.46
N GLN A 72 -0.43 10.37 7.47
CA GLN A 72 -0.40 9.94 8.88
C GLN A 72 -1.75 9.38 9.33
N VAL A 73 -2.86 10.06 8.99
CA VAL A 73 -4.21 9.56 9.28
C VAL A 73 -4.45 8.21 8.59
N LEU A 74 -4.08 8.08 7.31
CA LEU A 74 -4.19 6.82 6.57
C LEU A 74 -3.40 5.69 7.24
N VAL A 75 -2.15 5.91 7.65
CA VAL A 75 -1.34 4.90 8.36
C VAL A 75 -2.03 4.47 9.66
N SER A 76 -2.55 5.42 10.44
CA SER A 76 -3.17 5.14 11.75
C SER A 76 -4.43 4.26 11.72
N ILE A 77 -5.13 4.20 10.59
CA ILE A 77 -6.36 3.40 10.44
C ILE A 77 -6.08 2.02 9.82
N LEU A 78 -4.87 1.79 9.31
CA LEU A 78 -4.50 0.55 8.68
C LEU A 78 -4.13 -0.51 9.74
N PRO A 79 -4.40 -1.80 9.47
CA PRO A 79 -4.12 -2.89 10.40
C PRO A 79 -2.63 -3.29 10.40
N THR A 80 -1.74 -2.32 10.61
CA THR A 80 -0.29 -2.50 10.72
C THR A 80 0.20 -2.01 12.08
N ARG A 81 1.32 -2.56 12.57
CA ARG A 81 2.02 -2.04 13.76
C ARG A 81 3.22 -1.16 13.41
N GLU A 82 3.57 -1.14 12.13
CA GLU A 82 4.71 -0.39 11.63
C GLU A 82 4.37 1.09 11.41
N LYS A 83 5.34 1.95 11.73
CA LYS A 83 5.24 3.40 11.57
C LYS A 83 5.44 3.87 10.13
N ASP A 84 6.17 3.06 9.37
CA ASP A 84 6.44 3.28 7.96
C ASP A 84 5.78 2.17 7.13
N LEU A 85 5.10 2.58 6.05
CA LEU A 85 4.52 1.69 5.06
C LEU A 85 5.33 1.74 3.77
N PHE A 86 5.85 0.59 3.37
CA PHE A 86 6.54 0.42 2.10
C PHE A 86 5.53 0.09 1.01
N VAL A 87 5.39 0.99 0.04
CA VAL A 87 4.52 0.77 -1.11
C VAL A 87 5.26 -0.09 -2.12
N ILE A 88 4.82 -1.35 -2.28
CA ILE A 88 5.41 -2.30 -3.21
C ILE A 88 4.53 -2.38 -4.45
N HIS A 89 5.00 -1.87 -5.59
CA HIS A 89 4.31 -2.12 -6.86
C HIS A 89 4.65 -3.53 -7.35
N PRO A 90 3.67 -4.44 -7.45
CA PRO A 90 3.93 -5.84 -7.71
C PRO A 90 4.33 -6.08 -9.18
N ILE A 91 5.38 -6.88 -9.37
CA ILE A 91 5.71 -7.55 -10.64
C ILE A 91 4.97 -8.89 -10.70
N ALA A 92 4.94 -9.60 -9.58
CA ALA A 92 4.26 -10.88 -9.44
C ALA A 92 3.75 -11.10 -8.02
N ILE A 93 2.59 -11.75 -7.91
CA ILE A 93 2.04 -12.23 -6.65
C ILE A 93 1.82 -13.73 -6.80
N TYR A 94 2.39 -14.49 -5.89
CA TYR A 94 2.29 -15.94 -5.81
C TYR A 94 1.52 -16.31 -4.56
N TYR A 95 0.75 -17.39 -4.64
CA TYR A 95 0.17 -18.01 -3.46
C TYR A 95 1.05 -19.20 -3.10
N GLY A 96 1.45 -19.27 -1.83
CA GLY A 96 2.13 -20.44 -1.27
C GLY A 96 1.13 -21.57 -1.00
N GLU A 97 1.66 -22.76 -0.76
CA GLU A 97 0.89 -23.90 -0.22
C GLU A 97 0.37 -23.60 1.19
#